data_AF-A0A7S3PC58-F1
#
_entry.id   AF-A0A7S3PC58-F1
#
_cell.length_a   1.000
_cell.length_b   1.000
_cell.length_c   1.000
_cell.angle_alpha   90.00
_cell.angle_beta   90.00
_cell.angle_gamma   90.00
#
_symmetry.space_group_name_H-M   'P 1'
#
loop_
_entity.id
_entity.type
_entity.pdbx_description
1 polymer ?
#
loop_
_entity_poly.entity_id
_entity_poly.type
_entity_poly.pdbx_seq_one_letter_code
_entity_poly.pdbx_strand_id
1 'polypeptide(L)'
;MIDIVDLASTSLKEKEAKVTVDAINIVVEFMNHAASLYDSVAGDATIKPVVYEGTLSKSKLEQMYSAYAASGMMDMENLSDDFDSRVNLLQDVFQINEKKAEGLMMKAMQKQMMEMMKDPKGMEEMMKGMGGMEGLGDMAGLMGGNG
;
A
#
# COMPACT_ATOMS: atom_id res chain seq x y z
N MET A 1 -14.65 11.07 -11.85
CA MET A 1 -13.63 10.76 -10.84
C MET A 1 -14.25 10.59 -9.46
N ILE A 2 -14.97 11.60 -8.96
CA ILE A 2 -15.63 11.60 -7.63
C ILE A 2 -16.47 10.34 -7.40
N ASP A 3 -17.41 10.03 -8.32
CA ASP A 3 -18.30 8.87 -8.15
C ASP A 3 -17.56 7.53 -8.16
N ILE A 4 -16.48 7.39 -8.94
CA ILE A 4 -15.71 6.15 -9.04
C ILE A 4 -14.94 5.90 -7.75
N VAL A 5 -14.35 6.95 -7.17
CA VAL A 5 -13.66 6.87 -5.87
C VAL A 5 -14.65 6.63 -4.73
N ASP A 6 -15.81 7.30 -4.74
CA ASP A 6 -16.89 7.08 -3.77
C ASP A 6 -17.39 5.62 -3.81
N LEU A 7 -17.58 5.07 -5.01
CA LEU A 7 -17.97 3.68 -5.23
C LEU A 7 -16.87 2.71 -4.78
N ALA A 8 -15.61 2.95 -5.15
CA ALA A 8 -14.47 2.13 -4.70
C ALA A 8 -14.35 2.13 -3.17
N SER A 9 -14.69 3.22 -2.49
CA SER A 9 -14.65 3.28 -1.02
C SER A 9 -15.61 2.29 -0.33
N THR A 10 -16.58 1.72 -1.06
CA THR A 10 -17.52 0.74 -0.50
C THR A 10 -16.86 -0.61 -0.26
N SER A 11 -15.81 -0.95 -1.02
CA SER A 11 -15.05 -2.20 -0.87
C SER A 11 -14.21 -2.23 0.41
N LEU A 12 -13.90 -1.08 1.01
CA LEU A 12 -13.19 -0.99 2.30
C LEU A 12 -13.92 -1.70 3.45
N LYS A 13 -15.22 -1.96 3.30
CA LYS A 13 -16.01 -2.70 4.30
C LYS A 13 -15.74 -4.20 4.27
N GLU A 14 -15.13 -4.71 3.21
CA GLU A 14 -14.88 -6.13 3.05
C GLU A 14 -13.54 -6.50 3.70
N LYS A 15 -13.52 -7.63 4.40
CA LYS A 15 -12.31 -8.19 5.05
C LYS A 15 -11.25 -8.65 4.05
N GLU A 16 -11.51 -8.49 2.76
CA GLU A 16 -10.62 -8.92 1.68
C GLU A 16 -9.87 -7.71 1.11
N ALA A 17 -8.61 -7.57 1.52
CA ALA A 17 -7.71 -6.53 1.03
C ALA A 17 -7.64 -6.51 -0.51
N LYS A 18 -7.75 -7.68 -1.14
CA LYS A 18 -7.74 -7.86 -2.59
C LYS A 18 -8.84 -7.07 -3.31
N VAL A 19 -10.08 -7.13 -2.85
CA VAL A 19 -11.21 -6.42 -3.49
C VAL A 19 -11.01 -4.91 -3.43
N THR A 20 -10.43 -4.41 -2.33
CA THR A 20 -10.09 -2.99 -2.20
C THR A 20 -8.96 -2.57 -3.14
N VAL A 21 -7.93 -3.41 -3.30
CA VAL A 21 -6.82 -3.14 -4.22
C VAL A 21 -7.31 -3.15 -5.68
N ASP A 22 -8.13 -4.13 -6.05
CA ASP A 22 -8.71 -4.21 -7.40
C ASP A 22 -9.58 -2.99 -7.72
N ALA A 23 -10.40 -2.54 -6.76
CA ALA A 23 -11.21 -1.33 -6.92
C ALA A 23 -10.34 -0.07 -7.08
N ILE A 24 -9.22 0.04 -6.35
CA ILE A 24 -8.29 1.16 -6.47
C ILE A 24 -7.51 1.10 -7.79
N ASN A 25 -7.15 -0.08 -8.28
CA ASN A 25 -6.50 -0.24 -9.58
C ASN A 25 -7.38 0.28 -10.72
N ILE A 26 -8.68 0.00 -10.69
CA ILE A 26 -9.65 0.52 -11.68
C ILE A 26 -9.70 2.05 -11.63
N VAL A 27 -9.68 2.66 -10.43
CA VAL A 27 -9.64 4.12 -10.28
C VAL A 27 -8.38 4.68 -10.96
N VAL A 28 -7.21 4.11 -10.67
CA VAL A 28 -5.94 4.57 -11.20
C VAL A 28 -5.86 4.40 -12.72
N GLU A 29 -6.32 3.28 -13.27
CA GLU A 29 -6.36 3.04 -14.72
C GLU A 29 -7.28 4.04 -15.43
N PHE A 30 -8.45 4.32 -14.86
CA PHE A 30 -9.34 5.37 -15.38
C PHE A 30 -8.65 6.73 -15.38
N MET A 31 -7.91 7.07 -14.32
CA MET A 31 -7.17 8.32 -14.22
C MET A 31 -6.06 8.44 -15.27
N ASN A 32 -5.28 7.39 -15.46
CA ASN A 32 -4.23 7.33 -16.48
C ASN A 32 -4.83 7.46 -17.89
N HIS A 33 -5.94 6.78 -18.16
CA HIS A 33 -6.63 6.90 -19.43
C HIS A 33 -7.16 8.32 -19.67
N ALA A 34 -7.81 8.92 -18.67
CA ALA A 34 -8.28 10.30 -18.75
C ALA A 34 -7.11 11.29 -18.97
N ALA A 35 -5.97 11.10 -18.30
CA ALA A 35 -4.78 11.93 -18.49
C ALA A 35 -4.26 11.86 -19.93
N SER A 36 -4.16 10.65 -20.52
CA SER A 36 -3.73 10.48 -21.92
C SER A 36 -4.62 11.19 -22.94
N LEU A 37 -5.93 11.28 -22.66
CA LEU A 37 -6.86 12.03 -23.50
C LEU A 37 -6.60 13.54 -23.40
N TYR A 38 -6.24 14.04 -22.22
CA TYR A 38 -5.89 15.44 -22.02
C TYR A 38 -4.58 15.81 -22.72
N ASP A 39 -3.54 14.97 -22.63
CA ASP A 39 -2.27 15.21 -23.34
C ASP A 39 -2.48 15.32 -24.86
N SER A 40 -3.44 14.55 -25.39
CA SER A 40 -3.79 14.55 -26.82
C SER A 40 -4.51 15.81 -27.28
N VAL A 41 -5.19 16.52 -26.37
CA VAL A 41 -6.10 17.63 -26.69
C VAL A 41 -5.58 18.99 -26.19
N ALA A 42 -4.75 19.00 -25.16
CA ALA A 42 -4.34 20.19 -24.43
C ALA A 42 -2.88 20.12 -23.95
N GLY A 43 -1.95 19.71 -24.83
CA GLY A 43 -0.53 19.53 -24.50
C GLY A 43 0.19 20.75 -23.91
N ASP A 44 -0.31 21.97 -24.15
CA ASP A 44 0.26 23.21 -23.61
C ASP A 44 -0.53 23.78 -22.41
N ALA A 45 -1.60 23.11 -21.97
CA ALA A 45 -2.41 23.59 -20.87
C ALA A 45 -1.80 23.16 -19.52
N THR A 46 -1.49 24.13 -18.66
CA THR A 46 -1.18 23.84 -17.25
C THR A 46 -2.47 23.42 -16.53
N ILE A 47 -2.69 22.11 -16.41
CA ILE A 47 -3.82 21.55 -15.68
C ILE A 47 -3.50 21.59 -14.18
N LYS A 48 -4.44 22.08 -13.37
CA LYS A 48 -4.30 22.02 -11.91
C LYS A 48 -4.30 20.56 -11.45
N PRO A 49 -3.49 20.20 -10.43
CA PRO A 49 -3.47 18.84 -9.89
C PRO A 49 -4.88 18.39 -9.58
N VAL A 50 -5.23 17.17 -9.99
CA VAL A 50 -6.58 16.67 -9.75
C VAL A 50 -6.70 16.32 -8.27
N VAL A 51 -7.67 16.94 -7.61
CA VAL A 51 -7.95 16.77 -6.19
C VAL A 51 -9.27 16.04 -6.03
N TYR A 52 -9.34 15.15 -5.04
CA TYR A 52 -10.59 14.55 -4.64
C TYR A 52 -11.51 15.57 -3.96
N GLU A 53 -12.63 15.90 -4.61
CA GLU A 53 -13.67 16.80 -4.08
C GLU A 53 -14.98 16.09 -3.73
N GLY A 54 -14.94 14.76 -3.57
CA GLY A 54 -16.12 13.97 -3.23
C GLY A 54 -16.49 13.96 -1.74
N THR A 55 -17.36 13.02 -1.35
CA THR A 55 -18.01 13.05 -0.02
C THR A 55 -17.25 12.31 1.08
N LEU A 56 -16.17 11.60 0.74
CA LEU A 56 -15.41 10.79 1.71
C LEU A 56 -14.68 11.66 2.72
N SER A 57 -14.66 11.20 3.97
CA SER A 57 -13.84 11.81 5.00
C SER A 57 -12.35 11.57 4.72
N LYS A 58 -11.51 12.50 5.19
CA LYS A 58 -10.04 12.36 5.12
C LYS A 58 -9.56 11.02 5.68
N SER A 59 -10.12 10.58 6.80
CA SER A 59 -9.77 9.31 7.40
C SER A 59 -10.04 8.11 6.49
N LYS A 60 -11.07 8.18 5.63
CA LYS A 60 -11.41 7.09 4.72
C LYS A 60 -10.49 7.07 3.50
N LEU A 61 -10.12 8.24 2.99
CA LEU A 61 -9.10 8.38 1.94
C LEU A 61 -7.73 7.88 2.43
N GLU A 62 -7.34 8.22 3.67
CA GLU A 62 -6.12 7.70 4.31
C GLU A 62 -6.12 6.17 4.43
N GLN A 63 -7.28 5.56 4.69
CA GLN A 63 -7.42 4.09 4.72
C GLN A 63 -7.27 3.46 3.35
N MET A 64 -7.87 4.05 2.30
CA MET A 64 -7.71 3.58 0.91
C MET A 64 -6.24 3.64 0.48
N TYR A 65 -5.59 4.77 0.74
CA TYR A 65 -4.15 4.94 0.49
C TYR A 65 -3.32 3.86 1.19
N SER A 66 -3.57 3.65 2.49
CA SER A 66 -2.81 2.69 3.29
C SER A 66 -3.00 1.25 2.79
N ALA A 67 -4.22 0.89 2.40
CA ALA A 67 -4.53 -0.44 1.88
C ALA A 67 -3.80 -0.71 0.55
N TYR A 68 -3.77 0.27 -0.34
CA TYR A 68 -3.06 0.17 -1.62
C TYR A 68 -1.54 0.13 -1.45
N ALA A 69 -0.98 1.02 -0.62
CA ALA A 69 0.46 1.03 -0.35
C ALA A 69 0.92 -0.29 0.29
N ALA A 70 0.10 -0.90 1.15
CA ALA A 70 0.39 -2.19 1.75
C ALA A 70 0.37 -3.35 0.75
N SER A 71 -0.44 -3.27 -0.31
CA SER A 71 -0.61 -4.40 -1.23
C SER A 71 0.62 -4.64 -2.08
N GLY A 72 1.32 -3.59 -2.51
CA GLY A 72 2.62 -3.76 -3.17
C GLY A 72 3.62 -4.47 -2.27
N MET A 73 3.67 -4.13 -0.98
CA MET A 73 4.60 -4.80 -0.06
C MET A 73 4.34 -6.30 0.12
N MET A 74 3.11 -6.77 -0.09
CA MET A 74 2.76 -8.19 0.02
C MET A 74 3.05 -8.99 -1.26
N ASP A 75 3.13 -8.31 -2.40
CA ASP A 75 3.25 -8.94 -3.72
C ASP A 75 4.46 -8.39 -4.47
N MET A 76 5.62 -8.39 -3.81
CA MET A 76 6.87 -7.86 -4.38
C MET A 76 7.31 -8.60 -5.66
N GLU A 77 6.91 -9.86 -5.84
CA GLU A 77 7.23 -10.62 -7.05
C GLU A 77 6.37 -10.22 -8.26
N ASN A 78 5.16 -9.71 -8.03
CA ASN A 78 4.25 -9.24 -9.08
C ASN A 78 4.00 -7.73 -9.02
N LEU A 79 4.91 -7.00 -8.38
CA LEU A 79 4.82 -5.55 -8.27
C LEU A 79 4.88 -4.96 -9.67
N SER A 80 3.84 -4.21 -10.04
CA SER A 80 3.85 -3.54 -11.34
C SER A 80 4.94 -2.47 -11.35
N ASP A 81 5.63 -2.32 -12.49
CA ASP A 81 6.70 -1.30 -12.65
C ASP A 81 6.21 0.13 -12.38
N ASP A 82 4.90 0.36 -12.43
CA ASP A 82 4.26 1.65 -12.19
C ASP A 82 3.75 1.83 -10.74
N PHE A 83 3.88 0.85 -9.85
CA PHE A 83 3.31 0.88 -8.51
C PHE A 83 3.64 2.17 -7.73
N ASP A 84 4.92 2.56 -7.71
CA ASP A 84 5.36 3.79 -7.01
C ASP A 84 4.69 5.03 -7.59
N SER A 85 4.51 5.08 -8.91
CA SER A 85 3.81 6.17 -9.58
C SER A 85 2.32 6.20 -9.20
N ARG A 86 1.69 5.03 -9.04
CA ARG A 86 0.30 4.90 -8.60
C ARG A 86 0.11 5.33 -7.14
N VAL A 87 1.04 4.97 -6.26
CA VAL A 87 1.04 5.41 -4.85
C VAL A 87 1.16 6.94 -4.77
N ASN A 88 2.09 7.53 -5.52
CA ASN A 88 2.27 8.98 -5.57
C ASN A 88 1.01 9.68 -6.12
N LEU A 89 0.40 9.13 -7.17
CA LEU A 89 -0.85 9.66 -7.72
C LEU A 89 -1.96 9.67 -6.66
N LEU A 90 -2.15 8.58 -5.91
CA LEU A 90 -3.17 8.51 -4.86
C LEU A 90 -2.88 9.48 -3.71
N GLN A 91 -1.61 9.65 -3.35
CA GLN A 91 -1.19 10.64 -2.36
C GLN A 91 -1.62 12.06 -2.78
N ASP A 92 -1.34 12.44 -4.03
CA ASP A 92 -1.68 13.76 -4.57
C ASP A 92 -3.19 13.97 -4.66
N VAL A 93 -3.91 12.99 -5.21
CA VAL A 93 -5.37 13.07 -5.40
C VAL A 93 -6.10 13.16 -4.07
N PHE A 94 -5.66 12.40 -3.07
CA PHE A 94 -6.26 12.42 -1.73
C PHE A 94 -5.72 13.54 -0.84
N GLN A 95 -4.79 14.35 -1.34
CA GLN A 95 -4.13 15.44 -0.61
C GLN A 95 -3.51 14.98 0.72
N ILE A 96 -2.83 13.84 0.69
CA ILE A 96 -2.11 13.32 1.84
C ILE A 96 -0.69 13.92 1.82
N ASN A 97 -0.33 14.70 2.83
CA ASN A 97 1.03 15.24 2.89
C ASN A 97 2.08 14.13 3.08
N GLU A 98 3.31 14.37 2.59
CA GLU A 98 4.41 13.40 2.59
C GLU A 98 4.65 12.76 3.96
N LYS A 99 4.79 13.56 5.01
CA LYS A 99 4.98 13.06 6.38
C LYS A 99 3.85 12.14 6.84
N LYS A 100 2.61 12.43 6.43
CA LYS A 100 1.44 11.61 6.73
C LYS A 100 1.46 10.33 5.89
N ALA A 101 1.80 10.42 4.61
CA ALA A 101 1.93 9.28 3.71
C ALA A 101 2.97 8.28 4.22
N GLU A 102 4.16 8.76 4.59
CA GLU A 102 5.22 7.96 5.24
C GLU A 102 4.72 7.29 6.53
N GLY A 103 4.05 8.04 7.39
CA GLY A 103 3.51 7.51 8.64
C GLY A 103 2.43 6.44 8.43
N LEU A 104 1.62 6.57 7.39
CA LEU A 104 0.62 5.58 6.99
C LEU A 104 1.29 4.32 6.43
N MET A 105 2.31 4.48 5.58
CA MET A 105 3.10 3.36 5.03
C MET A 105 3.82 2.57 6.14
N MET A 106 4.50 3.26 7.07
CA MET A 106 5.14 2.62 8.21
C MET A 106 4.14 1.85 9.08
N LYS A 107 2.95 2.42 9.35
CA LYS A 107 1.90 1.75 10.11
C LYS A 107 1.36 0.52 9.39
N ALA A 108 1.15 0.62 8.08
CA ALA A 108 0.70 -0.50 7.26
C ALA A 108 1.73 -1.64 7.28
N MET A 109 3.01 -1.32 7.12
CA MET A 109 4.12 -2.27 7.22
C MET A 109 4.18 -2.95 8.61
N GLN A 110 4.09 -2.17 9.69
CA GLN A 110 4.06 -2.70 11.06
C GLN A 110 2.87 -3.64 11.29
N LYS A 111 1.68 -3.25 10.82
CA LYS A 111 0.47 -4.09 10.93
C LYS A 111 0.66 -5.40 10.18
N GLN A 112 1.22 -5.34 8.97
CA GLN A 112 1.47 -6.53 8.15
C GLN A 112 2.49 -7.46 8.80
N MET A 113 3.60 -6.92 9.33
CA MET A 113 4.59 -7.69 10.07
C MET A 113 3.94 -8.39 11.28
N MET A 114 3.07 -7.69 12.03
CA MET A 114 2.33 -8.31 13.13
C MET A 114 1.35 -9.39 12.68
N GLU A 115 0.70 -9.23 11.53
CA GLU A 115 -0.20 -10.25 10.98
C GLU A 115 0.57 -11.50 10.54
N MET A 116 1.72 -11.35 9.88
CA MET A 116 2.62 -12.47 9.55
C MET A 116 3.19 -13.16 10.79
N MET A 117 3.54 -12.41 11.84
CA MET A 117 3.98 -12.99 13.12
C MET A 117 2.86 -13.74 13.86
N LYS A 118 1.60 -13.37 13.62
CA LYS A 118 0.45 -14.07 14.20
C LYS A 118 0.00 -15.27 13.36
N ASP A 119 0.40 -15.31 12.09
CA ASP A 119 0.19 -16.46 11.21
C ASP A 119 1.28 -17.52 11.47
N PRO A 120 0.92 -18.73 11.94
CA PRO A 120 1.87 -19.82 12.16
C PRO A 120 2.75 -20.12 10.93
N LYS A 121 2.24 -19.92 9.71
CA LYS A 121 3.00 -20.13 8.47
C LYS A 121 3.98 -18.99 8.18
N GLY A 122 3.57 -17.75 8.42
CA GLY A 122 4.44 -16.58 8.30
C GLY A 122 5.59 -16.62 9.30
N MET A 123 5.34 -17.11 10.52
CA MET A 123 6.40 -17.37 11.51
C MET A 123 7.34 -18.49 11.07
N GLU A 124 6.84 -19.59 10.48
CA GLU A 124 7.67 -20.69 9.98
C GLU A 124 8.57 -20.25 8.80
N GLU A 125 8.04 -19.42 7.91
CA GLU A 125 8.77 -18.87 6.76
C GLU A 125 9.82 -17.83 7.19
N MET A 126 9.47 -16.97 8.15
CA MET A 126 10.42 -16.06 8.80
C MET A 126 11.50 -16.82 9.59
N MET A 127 11.14 -17.92 10.26
CA MET A 127 12.10 -18.82 10.92
C MET A 127 12.98 -19.58 9.93
N LYS A 128 12.52 -19.88 8.71
CA LYS A 128 13.37 -20.45 7.65
C LYS A 128 14.31 -19.39 7.06
N GLY A 129 13.83 -18.15 6.87
CA GLY A 129 14.64 -17.02 6.42
C GLY A 129 15.69 -16.56 7.44
N MET A 130 15.35 -16.55 8.73
CA MET A 130 16.29 -16.30 9.83
C MET A 130 17.03 -17.56 10.29
N GLY A 131 16.56 -18.74 9.90
CA GLY A 131 17.19 -20.04 10.17
C GLY A 131 18.46 -20.28 9.34
N GLY A 132 18.73 -19.41 8.36
CA GLY A 132 20.06 -19.26 7.75
C GLY A 132 21.06 -18.48 8.61
N MET A 133 20.64 -17.96 9.77
CA MET A 133 21.50 -17.36 10.78
C MET A 133 21.91 -18.46 11.77
N GLU A 134 22.71 -19.42 11.28
CA GLU A 134 23.43 -20.45 12.06
C GLU A 134 24.36 -19.89 13.16
N GLY A 135 24.28 -18.60 13.51
CA GLY A 135 25.08 -17.95 14.55
C GLY A 135 24.39 -17.80 15.92
N LEU A 136 23.08 -18.06 16.04
CA LEU A 136 22.38 -17.96 17.34
C LEU A 136 22.47 -19.26 18.17
N GLY A 137 22.79 -20.39 17.53
CA GLY A 137 23.12 -21.64 18.25
C GLY A 137 24.36 -21.50 19.12
N ASP A 138 25.38 -20.77 18.63
CA ASP A 138 26.62 -20.51 19.37
C ASP A 138 26.43 -19.54 20.54
N MET A 139 25.45 -18.64 20.47
CA MET A 139 25.14 -17.72 21.58
C MET A 139 24.40 -18.44 22.73
N ALA A 140 23.60 -19.47 22.41
CA ALA A 140 22.99 -20.33 23.43
C ALA A 140 24.03 -21.25 24.11
N GLY A 141 25.04 -21.70 23.36
CA GLY A 141 26.18 -22.46 23.91
C GLY A 141 27.06 -21.64 24.87
N LEU A 142 27.25 -20.34 24.59
CA LEU A 142 28.03 -19.42 25.42
C LEU A 142 27.32 -18.96 26.71
N MET A 143 25.99 -18.99 26.76
CA MET A 143 25.23 -18.65 27.98
C MET A 143 24.90 -19.86 28.87
N GLY A 144 25.00 -21.09 28.36
CA GLY A 144 24.75 -22.33 29.11
C GLY A 144 25.98 -22.93 29.79
N GLY A 145 27.18 -22.39 29.55
CA GLY A 145 28.44 -22.90 30.06
C GLY A 145 29.01 -22.07 31.19
N ASN A 146 28.34 -22.03 32.34
CA ASN A 146 28.96 -21.71 33.63
C ASN A 146 28.30 -22.53 34.73
N GLY A 147 28.65 -23.82 34.75
CA GLY A 147 28.58 -24.70 35.91
C GLY A 147 30.00 -25.14 36.24
#